data_AF-A0A1C2I7I4-F1
#
_entry.id   AF-A0A1C2I7I4-F1
#
_cell.length_a   1.000
_cell.length_b   1.000
_cell.length_c   1.000
_cell.angle_alpha   90.00
_cell.angle_beta   90.00
_cell.angle_gamma   90.00
#
_symmetry.space_group_name_H-M   'P 1'
#
loop_
_entity.id
_entity.type
_entity.pdbx_description
1 polymer ?
#
loop_
_entity_poly.entity_id
_entity_poly.type
_entity_poly.pdbx_seq_one_letter_code
_entity_poly.pdbx_strand_id
1 'polypeptide(L)'
;MSILQELEVAKKAKEAADKRVEDLLKQAKDEGLAEIRRIVEDLGLTAKDLLKLVPSEPQKTRRVRKSPAFWYQHPTDPNLVWKGAGPKPAWFKDLSEEAQQACKIVAG
;
A
#
# COMPACT_ATOMS: atom_id res chain seq x y z
N MET A 1 15.31 -13.91 49.60
CA MET A 1 14.56 -12.75 49.09
C MET A 1 13.17 -13.22 48.72
N SER A 2 12.18 -12.32 48.65
CA SER A 2 10.83 -12.70 48.19
C SER A 2 10.83 -12.87 46.68
N ILE A 3 10.10 -13.88 46.15
CA ILE A 3 10.00 -14.17 44.71
C ILE A 3 9.56 -12.93 43.90
N LEU A 4 8.70 -12.08 44.48
CA LEU A 4 8.27 -10.83 43.85
C LEU A 4 9.42 -9.83 43.65
N GLN A 5 10.37 -9.79 44.59
CA GLN A 5 11.55 -8.93 44.49
C GLN A 5 12.50 -9.44 43.39
N GLU A 6 12.70 -10.75 43.30
CA GLU A 6 13.52 -11.36 42.25
C GLU A 6 12.96 -11.10 40.85
N LEU A 7 11.62 -11.14 40.71
CA LEU A 7 10.92 -10.82 39.47
C LEU A 7 11.13 -9.35 39.07
N GLU A 8 11.04 -8.41 40.01
CA GLU A 8 11.30 -6.99 39.74
C GLU A 8 12.75 -6.73 39.31
N VAL A 9 13.72 -7.38 39.96
CA VAL A 9 15.14 -7.30 39.58
C VAL A 9 15.34 -7.85 38.16
N ALA A 10 14.75 -9.00 37.84
CA ALA A 10 14.83 -9.59 36.51
C ALA A 10 14.21 -8.68 35.43
N LYS A 11 13.08 -8.02 35.71
CA LYS A 11 12.47 -7.05 34.80
C LYS A 11 13.36 -5.83 34.55
N LYS A 12 13.96 -5.26 35.60
CA LYS A 12 14.88 -4.13 35.46
C LYS A 12 16.13 -4.50 34.68
N ALA A 13 16.68 -5.70 34.91
CA ALA A 13 17.81 -6.20 34.15
C ALA A 13 17.48 -6.37 32.65
N LYS A 14 16.28 -6.89 32.33
CA LYS A 14 15.80 -6.98 30.95
C LYS A 14 15.69 -5.60 30.30
N GLU A 15 15.05 -4.65 30.96
CA GLU A 15 14.88 -3.30 30.40
C GLU A 15 16.23 -2.60 30.15
N ALA A 16 17.20 -2.79 31.06
CA ALA A 16 18.56 -2.29 30.87
C ALA A 16 19.27 -2.94 29.67
N ALA A 17 19.08 -4.26 29.50
CA ALA A 17 19.61 -4.97 28.35
C ALA A 17 18.97 -4.50 27.03
N ASP A 18 17.64 -4.33 27.00
CA ASP A 18 16.90 -3.84 25.84
C ASP A 18 17.39 -2.44 25.43
N LYS A 19 17.55 -1.52 26.40
CA LYS A 19 18.13 -0.19 26.16
C LYS A 19 19.55 -0.28 25.59
N ARG A 20 20.39 -1.16 26.13
CA ARG A 20 21.75 -1.35 25.63
C ARG A 20 21.78 -1.84 24.19
N VAL A 21 20.86 -2.75 23.83
CA VAL A 21 20.70 -3.22 22.45
C VAL A 21 20.28 -2.09 21.53
N GLU A 22 19.32 -1.25 21.93
CA GLU A 22 18.91 -0.10 21.13
C GLU A 22 20.04 0.90 20.91
N ASP A 23 20.83 1.19 21.94
CA ASP A 23 21.98 2.08 21.81
C ASP A 23 23.08 1.51 20.92
N LEU A 24 23.36 0.21 21.02
CA LEU A 24 24.27 -0.48 20.10
C LEU A 24 23.77 -0.44 18.66
N LEU A 25 22.47 -0.62 18.44
CA LEU A 25 21.88 -0.54 17.10
C LEU A 25 21.99 0.87 16.52
N LYS A 26 21.86 1.92 17.33
CA LYS A 26 22.10 3.31 16.88
C LYS A 26 23.56 3.51 16.50
N GLN A 27 24.48 3.09 17.36
CA GLN A 27 25.93 3.18 17.10
C GLN A 27 26.31 2.43 15.82
N ALA A 28 25.84 1.20 15.64
CA ALA A 28 26.11 0.41 14.45
C ALA A 28 25.53 1.06 13.17
N LYS A 29 24.37 1.72 13.26
CA LYS A 29 23.81 2.48 12.12
C LYS A 29 24.66 3.69 11.78
N ASP A 30 25.11 4.45 12.78
CA ASP A 30 25.94 5.64 12.57
C ASP A 30 27.31 5.26 11.99
N GLU A 31 27.92 4.19 12.48
CA GLU A 31 29.16 3.61 11.94
C GLU A 31 28.98 3.16 10.49
N GLY A 32 27.93 2.39 10.20
CA GLY A 32 27.63 1.95 8.84
C GLY A 32 27.37 3.13 7.88
N LEU A 33 26.68 4.18 8.33
CA LEU A 33 26.49 5.40 7.53
C LEU A 33 27.79 6.15 7.29
N ALA A 34 28.70 6.19 8.25
CA ALA A 34 30.02 6.80 8.08
C ALA A 34 30.87 6.03 7.05
N GLU A 35 30.81 4.70 7.08
CA GLU A 35 31.51 3.85 6.12
C GLU A 35 30.93 4.00 4.70
N ILE A 36 29.60 4.01 4.57
CA ILE A 36 28.94 4.27 3.28
C ILE A 36 29.34 5.64 2.74
N ARG A 37 29.40 6.68 3.58
CA ARG A 37 29.83 8.03 3.14
C ARG A 37 31.24 8.03 2.57
N ARG A 38 32.20 7.35 3.22
CA ARG A 38 33.57 7.21 2.70
C ARG A 38 33.59 6.54 1.33
N ILE A 39 32.88 5.42 1.19
CA ILE A 39 32.79 4.71 -0.09
C ILE A 39 32.16 5.59 -1.18
N VAL A 40 31.14 6.37 -0.82
CA VAL A 40 30.47 7.29 -1.75
C VAL A 40 31.42 8.39 -2.23
N GLU A 41 32.22 8.96 -1.32
CA GLU A 41 33.22 9.98 -1.64
C GLU A 41 34.35 9.41 -2.50
N ASP A 42 34.90 8.25 -2.12
CA ASP A 42 36.03 7.61 -2.82
C ASP A 42 35.69 7.21 -4.26
N LEU A 43 34.47 6.73 -4.48
CA LEU A 43 34.01 6.25 -5.79
C LEU A 43 33.24 7.32 -6.58
N GLY A 44 33.05 8.52 -6.02
CA GLY A 44 32.26 9.59 -6.64
C GLY A 44 30.80 9.19 -6.89
N LEU A 45 30.23 8.33 -6.05
CA LEU A 45 28.86 7.85 -6.19
C LEU A 45 27.87 8.97 -5.92
N THR A 46 26.72 8.92 -6.58
CA THR A 46 25.64 9.90 -6.38
C THR A 46 24.46 9.28 -5.64
N ALA A 47 23.56 10.12 -5.09
CA ALA A 47 22.33 9.65 -4.45
C ALA A 47 21.48 8.75 -5.38
N LYS A 48 21.56 8.93 -6.70
CA LYS A 48 20.88 8.08 -7.70
C LYS A 48 21.44 6.66 -7.75
N ASP A 49 22.72 6.48 -7.46
CA ASP A 49 23.36 5.17 -7.48
C ASP A 49 23.04 4.39 -6.20
N LEU A 50 22.93 5.08 -5.07
CA LEU A 50 22.46 4.49 -3.81
C LEU A 50 20.99 4.06 -3.88
N LEU A 51 20.15 4.81 -4.60
CA LEU A 51 18.74 4.45 -4.81
C LEU A 51 18.56 3.13 -5.58
N LYS A 52 19.53 2.72 -6.41
CA LYS A 52 19.48 1.43 -7.11
C LYS A 52 19.73 0.24 -6.18
N LEU A 53 20.35 0.47 -5.01
CA LEU A 53 20.60 -0.55 -4.00
C LEU A 53 19.40 -0.78 -3.09
N VAL A 54 18.45 0.17 -3.05
CA VAL A 54 17.20 0.01 -2.30
C VAL A 54 16.34 -1.01 -3.04
N PRO A 55 15.94 -2.13 -2.40
CA PRO A 55 14.98 -3.06 -2.99
C PRO A 55 13.71 -2.27 -3.31
N SER A 56 13.40 -2.09 -4.59
CA SER A 56 12.13 -1.47 -4.97
C SER A 56 11.02 -2.41 -4.51
N GLU A 57 10.21 -1.98 -3.54
CA GLU A 57 8.96 -2.68 -3.24
C GLU A 57 8.19 -2.84 -4.56
N PRO A 58 7.61 -4.04 -4.83
CA PRO A 58 6.85 -4.24 -6.05
C PRO A 58 5.70 -3.23 -6.08
N GLN A 59 5.79 -2.29 -7.01
CA GLN A 59 4.78 -1.26 -7.23
C GLN A 59 3.43 -1.99 -7.40
N LYS A 60 2.46 -1.74 -6.51
CA LYS A 60 1.13 -2.36 -6.56
C LYS A 60 0.52 -2.07 -7.93
N THR A 61 0.65 -3.00 -8.87
CA THR A 61 0.06 -2.88 -10.20
C THR A 61 -1.45 -2.80 -10.01
N ARG A 62 -2.04 -1.68 -10.41
CA ARG A 62 -3.48 -1.44 -10.33
C ARG A 62 -4.19 -2.58 -11.07
N ARG A 63 -4.93 -3.42 -10.34
CA ARG A 63 -5.71 -4.53 -10.95
C ARG A 63 -6.60 -3.97 -12.05
N VAL A 64 -6.33 -4.36 -13.30
CA VAL A 64 -7.19 -4.08 -14.44
C VAL A 64 -8.50 -4.82 -14.19
N ARG A 65 -9.61 -4.08 -13.97
CA ARG A 65 -10.93 -4.69 -13.81
C ARG A 65 -11.41 -5.17 -15.18
N LYS A 66 -11.91 -6.40 -15.25
CA LYS A 66 -12.51 -6.97 -16.48
C LYS A 66 -13.70 -6.11 -16.92
N SER A 67 -13.82 -5.91 -18.23
CA SER A 67 -14.97 -5.22 -18.81
C SER A 67 -16.26 -6.00 -18.51
N PRO A 68 -17.35 -5.31 -18.11
CA PRO A 68 -18.63 -5.94 -17.83
C PRO A 68 -19.30 -6.51 -19.10
N ALA A 69 -20.02 -7.62 -18.94
CA ALA A 69 -20.64 -8.38 -20.02
C ALA A 69 -21.96 -7.80 -20.55
N PHE A 70 -22.51 -6.77 -19.89
CA PHE A 70 -23.79 -6.16 -20.25
C PHE A 70 -23.70 -4.64 -20.18
N TRP A 71 -24.38 -3.98 -21.10
CA TRP A 71 -24.61 -2.53 -21.07
C TRP A 71 -26.08 -2.24 -20.79
N TYR A 72 -26.39 -1.01 -20.43
CA TYR A 72 -27.75 -0.55 -20.13
C TYR A 72 -28.06 0.69 -20.98
N GLN A 73 -29.07 0.63 -21.82
CA GLN A 73 -29.49 1.72 -22.71
C GLN A 73 -30.72 2.42 -22.13
N HIS A 74 -30.74 3.76 -22.17
CA HIS A 74 -31.85 4.55 -21.68
C HIS A 74 -33.13 4.30 -22.51
N PRO A 75 -34.31 4.19 -21.86
CA PRO A 75 -35.55 3.76 -22.53
C PRO A 75 -36.09 4.77 -23.55
N THR A 76 -35.75 6.05 -23.42
CA THR A 76 -36.25 7.13 -24.30
C THR A 76 -35.16 7.74 -25.19
N ASP A 77 -33.89 7.52 -24.87
CA ASP A 77 -32.77 8.12 -25.60
C ASP A 77 -31.70 7.06 -25.90
N PRO A 78 -31.67 6.54 -27.13
CA PRO A 78 -30.72 5.50 -27.52
C PRO A 78 -29.24 5.88 -27.36
N ASN A 79 -28.91 7.17 -27.26
CA ASN A 79 -27.54 7.64 -27.14
C ASN A 79 -26.98 7.53 -25.70
N LEU A 80 -27.85 7.39 -24.71
CA LEU A 80 -27.45 7.25 -23.30
C LEU A 80 -27.27 5.78 -22.94
N VAL A 81 -26.02 5.30 -23.00
CA VAL A 81 -25.66 3.91 -22.67
C VAL A 81 -24.69 3.86 -21.50
N TRP A 82 -25.09 3.20 -20.43
CA TRP A 82 -24.22 2.89 -19.30
C TRP A 82 -23.61 1.51 -19.46
N LYS A 83 -22.30 1.45 -19.62
CA LYS A 83 -21.58 0.19 -19.87
C LYS A 83 -21.40 -0.69 -18.63
N GLY A 84 -22.02 -0.40 -17.48
CA GLY A 84 -21.79 -1.14 -16.24
C GLY A 84 -20.40 -0.93 -15.61
N ALA A 85 -19.58 -0.04 -16.18
CA ALA A 85 -18.29 0.38 -15.65
C ALA A 85 -18.44 1.75 -14.98
N GLY A 86 -17.92 1.89 -13.76
CA GLY A 86 -17.99 3.15 -13.02
C GLY A 86 -19.34 3.39 -12.32
N PRO A 87 -19.56 4.62 -11.80
CA PRO A 87 -20.76 4.95 -11.04
C PRO A 87 -22.03 4.86 -11.89
N LYS A 88 -23.12 4.38 -11.29
CA LYS A 88 -24.44 4.34 -11.93
C LYS A 88 -24.90 5.77 -12.28
N PRO A 89 -25.34 6.05 -13.52
CA PRO A 89 -25.86 7.36 -13.89
C PRO A 89 -27.21 7.63 -13.22
N ALA A 90 -27.57 8.92 -13.08
CA ALA A 90 -28.78 9.35 -12.36
C ALA A 90 -30.06 8.72 -12.94
N TRP A 91 -30.21 8.80 -14.27
CA TRP A 91 -31.36 8.20 -14.97
C TRP A 91 -31.55 6.71 -14.67
N PHE A 92 -30.47 5.95 -14.46
CA PHE A 92 -30.57 4.52 -14.17
C PHE A 92 -30.96 4.25 -12.71
N LYS A 93 -30.62 5.16 -11.79
CA LYS A 93 -31.01 5.08 -10.37
C LYS A 93 -32.48 5.42 -10.16
N ASP A 94 -33.02 6.32 -10.99
CA ASP A 94 -34.39 6.83 -10.86
C ASP A 94 -35.43 5.87 -11.50
N LEU A 95 -35.00 4.81 -12.18
CA LEU A 95 -35.86 3.78 -12.77
C LEU A 95 -36.24 2.68 -11.78
N SER A 96 -37.43 2.08 -11.95
CA SER A 96 -37.82 0.85 -11.25
C SER A 96 -36.97 -0.35 -11.68
N GLU A 97 -36.92 -1.41 -10.87
CA GLU A 97 -36.11 -2.59 -11.17
C GLU A 97 -36.49 -3.26 -12.50
N GLU A 98 -37.79 -3.31 -12.79
CA GLU A 98 -38.33 -3.81 -14.06
C GLU A 98 -37.85 -2.96 -15.26
N ALA A 99 -37.86 -1.63 -15.11
CA ALA A 99 -37.38 -0.72 -16.13
C ALA A 99 -35.86 -0.78 -16.30
N GLN A 100 -35.10 -0.95 -15.22
CA GLN A 100 -33.64 -1.18 -15.28
C GLN A 100 -33.30 -2.47 -16.03
N GLN A 101 -34.13 -3.51 -15.88
CA GLN A 101 -33.93 -4.79 -16.55
C GLN A 101 -34.32 -4.72 -18.04
N ALA A 102 -35.34 -3.94 -18.39
CA ALA A 102 -35.70 -3.64 -19.78
C ALA A 102 -34.60 -2.85 -20.52
N CYS A 103 -33.83 -2.04 -19.79
CA CYS A 103 -32.69 -1.29 -20.35
C CYS A 103 -31.48 -2.18 -20.66
N LYS A 104 -31.45 -3.45 -20.21
CA LYS A 104 -30.27 -4.31 -20.31
C LYS A 104 -30.06 -4.81 -21.74
N ILE A 105 -28.90 -4.52 -22.31
CA ILE A 105 -28.46 -4.99 -23.62
C ILE A 105 -27.15 -5.80 -23.50
N VAL A 106 -26.94 -6.75 -24.41
CA VAL A 106 -25.68 -7.52 -24.49
C VAL A 106 -24.55 -6.55 -24.86
N ALA A 107 -23.42 -6.63 -24.16
CA ALA A 107 -22.25 -5.81 -24.51
C ALA A 107 -21.78 -6.18 -25.93
N GLY A 108 -21.64 -5.16 -26.78
CA GLY A 108 -21.07 -5.29 -28.12
C GLY A 108 -19.55 -5.27 -28.13
#